data_AF-A0ABD3XTE4-F1
#
_entry.id   AF-A0ABD3XTE4-F1
#
_cell.length_a   1.000
_cell.length_b   1.000
_cell.length_c   1.000
_cell.angle_alpha   90.00
_cell.angle_beta   90.00
_cell.angle_gamma   90.00
#
_symmetry.space_group_name_H-M   'P 1'
#
loop_
_entity.id
_entity.type
_entity.pdbx_description
1 polymer ?
#
loop_
_entity_poly.entity_id
_entity_poly.type
_entity_poly.pdbx_seq_one_letter_code
_entity_poly.pdbx_strand_id
1 'polypeptide(L)'
;MELRRKLGKNNLAKIRSYLSDKPSIVHLVDKDFAIDNTVYDRKLEKLKRTIFEVASQQPYWGEQIPTRWFLLEQQLMKLRDAGVKVISHSYLEELNKKGTVQINKSEEMDLFLKYLHETGTIIYFNIEVLRDNIILDPIWLIDALKLLINAHPNLPESTAENESQSDSPADSAIRQKWRDFKDKGILSPELVDALWTKEKHPQFHDNKDHLLRVMEQFNIIAKPRSFSENGENK
;
A
#
# COMPACT_ATOMS: atom_id res chain seq x y z
N MET A 1 -25.07 19.51 22.51
CA MET A 1 -25.19 19.33 21.05
C MET A 1 -24.75 20.59 20.27
N GLU A 2 -25.12 21.79 20.71
CA GLU A 2 -24.80 23.06 20.04
C GLU A 2 -23.31 23.46 20.09
N LEU A 3 -22.63 23.19 21.21
CA LEU A 3 -21.19 23.45 21.38
C LEU A 3 -20.33 22.63 20.40
N ARG A 4 -20.62 21.33 20.24
CA ARG A 4 -19.94 20.44 19.28
C ARG A 4 -20.14 20.90 17.82
N ARG A 5 -21.32 21.45 17.51
CA ARG A 5 -21.65 21.97 16.18
C ARG A 5 -20.91 23.28 15.86
N LYS A 6 -20.73 24.17 16.84
CA LYS A 6 -19.87 25.37 16.71
C LYS A 6 -18.39 25.00 16.60
N LEU A 7 -17.92 24.04 17.38
CA LEU A 7 -16.53 23.56 17.32
C LEU A 7 -16.20 22.94 15.95
N GLY A 8 -17.10 22.10 15.42
CA GLY A 8 -16.95 21.50 14.10
C GLY A 8 -16.87 22.52 12.96
N LYS A 9 -17.73 23.55 12.98
CA LYS A 9 -17.68 24.64 11.99
C LYS A 9 -16.38 25.45 12.03
N ASN A 10 -15.89 25.78 13.24
CA ASN A 10 -14.62 26.50 13.39
C ASN A 10 -13.42 25.67 12.92
N ASN A 11 -13.42 24.35 13.16
CA ASN A 11 -12.35 23.47 12.70
C ASN A 11 -12.36 23.31 11.18
N LEU A 12 -13.53 23.18 10.54
CA LEU A 12 -13.65 23.09 9.09
C LEU A 12 -13.17 24.37 8.39
N ALA A 13 -13.50 25.55 8.94
CA ALA A 13 -13.00 26.83 8.43
C ALA A 13 -11.46 26.92 8.49
N LYS A 14 -10.84 26.43 9.58
CA LYS A 14 -9.38 26.36 9.71
C LYS A 14 -8.75 25.43 8.67
N ILE A 15 -9.34 24.24 8.47
CA ILE A 15 -8.85 23.28 7.46
C ILE A 15 -8.93 23.90 6.06
N ARG A 16 -10.05 24.54 5.71
CA ARG A 16 -10.21 25.22 4.42
C ARG A 16 -9.19 26.34 4.22
N SER A 17 -8.98 27.18 5.24
CA SER A 17 -7.97 28.23 5.19
C SER A 17 -6.54 27.70 5.11
N TYR A 18 -6.26 26.52 5.66
CA TYR A 18 -4.96 25.88 5.54
C TYR A 18 -4.73 25.27 4.15
N LEU A 19 -5.80 24.79 3.50
CA LEU A 19 -5.71 24.18 2.17
C LEU A 19 -5.76 25.20 1.04
N SER A 20 -6.22 26.44 1.28
CA SER A 20 -6.47 27.42 0.22
C SER A 20 -5.24 27.83 -0.58
N ASP A 21 -4.03 27.71 -0.02
CA ASP A 21 -2.76 27.99 -0.68
C ASP A 21 -2.04 26.73 -1.18
N LYS A 22 -2.64 25.54 -1.00
CA LYS A 22 -2.01 24.26 -1.33
C LYS A 22 -2.48 23.76 -2.69
N PRO A 23 -1.62 23.05 -3.45
CA PRO A 23 -2.03 22.41 -4.70
C PRO A 23 -3.21 21.45 -4.53
N SER A 24 -3.39 20.87 -3.34
CA SER A 24 -4.48 19.96 -3.01
C SER A 24 -5.87 20.61 -2.99
N ILE A 25 -5.97 21.94 -3.07
CA ILE A 25 -7.26 22.65 -3.10
C ILE A 25 -8.15 22.21 -4.27
N VAL A 26 -7.54 21.77 -5.39
CA VAL A 26 -8.27 21.30 -6.58
C VAL A 26 -9.07 20.02 -6.33
N HIS A 27 -8.71 19.26 -5.28
CA HIS A 27 -9.41 18.05 -4.88
C HIS A 27 -10.44 18.30 -3.77
N LEU A 28 -10.57 19.54 -3.28
CA LEU A 28 -11.50 19.88 -2.22
C LEU A 28 -12.91 20.10 -2.79
N VAL A 29 -13.86 19.26 -2.37
CA VAL A 29 -15.27 19.49 -2.62
C VAL A 29 -15.80 20.52 -1.61
N ASP A 30 -16.39 21.61 -2.10
CA ASP A 30 -16.94 22.69 -1.27
C ASP A 30 -18.27 22.29 -0.57
N LYS A 31 -18.24 21.22 0.24
CA LYS A 31 -19.38 20.74 1.03
C LYS A 31 -18.89 20.22 2.38
N ASP A 32 -19.53 20.70 3.45
CA ASP A 32 -19.18 20.34 4.83
C ASP A 32 -20.20 19.37 5.45
N PHE A 33 -19.72 18.32 6.09
CA PHE A 33 -20.55 17.32 6.77
C PHE A 33 -20.08 17.13 8.22
N ALA A 34 -20.95 17.47 9.18
CA ALA A 34 -20.74 17.18 10.60
C ALA A 34 -21.60 15.99 11.00
N ILE A 35 -21.01 14.78 10.96
CA ILE A 35 -21.69 13.49 11.17
C ILE A 35 -21.31 12.93 12.53
N ASP A 36 -22.29 12.38 13.24
CA ASP A 36 -22.05 11.57 14.43
C ASP A 36 -22.19 10.09 14.08
N ASN A 37 -21.06 9.37 14.01
CA ASN A 37 -21.02 7.95 13.65
C ASN A 37 -21.41 7.02 14.82
N THR A 38 -21.73 7.55 16.01
CA THR A 38 -22.18 6.75 17.16
C THR A 38 -23.68 6.55 17.19
N VAL A 39 -24.41 7.30 16.36
CA VAL A 39 -25.87 7.26 16.26
C VAL A 39 -26.31 7.22 14.79
N TYR A 40 -27.56 6.86 14.54
CA TYR A 40 -28.13 7.02 13.21
C TYR A 40 -28.33 8.51 12.89
N ASP A 41 -27.35 9.11 12.19
CA ASP A 41 -27.41 10.49 11.72
C ASP A 41 -27.89 10.55 10.26
N ARG A 42 -29.04 11.19 10.02
CA ARG A 42 -29.60 11.41 8.67
C ARG A 42 -28.63 12.14 7.72
N LYS A 43 -27.63 12.85 8.25
CA LYS A 43 -26.58 13.48 7.42
C LYS A 43 -25.68 12.46 6.72
N LEU A 44 -25.61 11.22 7.20
CA LEU A 44 -24.86 10.15 6.54
C LEU A 44 -25.41 9.88 5.13
N GLU A 45 -26.73 9.86 4.96
CA GLU A 45 -27.35 9.69 3.64
C GLU A 45 -27.05 10.86 2.71
N LYS A 46 -26.96 12.08 3.26
CA LYS A 46 -26.55 13.27 2.48
C LYS A 46 -25.08 13.16 2.04
N LEU A 47 -24.19 12.65 2.88
CA LEU A 47 -22.80 12.40 2.53
C LEU A 47 -22.71 11.34 1.42
N LYS A 48 -23.40 10.19 1.57
CA LYS A 48 -23.43 9.13 0.55
C LYS A 48 -23.89 9.65 -0.82
N ARG A 49 -24.98 10.41 -0.87
CA ARG A 49 -25.47 11.05 -2.11
C ARG A 49 -24.44 12.01 -2.70
N THR A 50 -23.76 12.78 -1.86
CA THR A 50 -22.71 13.70 -2.33
C THR A 50 -21.52 12.96 -2.91
N ILE A 51 -21.08 11.86 -2.26
CA ILE A 51 -20.00 11.01 -2.79
C ILE A 51 -20.39 10.47 -4.17
N PHE A 52 -21.62 9.97 -4.31
CA PHE A 52 -22.13 9.49 -5.60
C PHE A 52 -22.16 10.60 -6.66
N GLU A 53 -22.68 11.78 -6.33
CA GLU A 53 -22.69 12.94 -7.23
C GLU A 53 -21.27 13.29 -7.71
N VAL A 54 -20.30 13.40 -6.79
CA VAL A 54 -18.92 13.74 -7.12
C VAL A 54 -18.24 12.65 -7.95
N ALA A 55 -18.46 11.37 -7.61
CA ALA A 55 -17.93 10.24 -8.37
C ALA A 55 -18.50 10.20 -9.80
N SER A 56 -19.80 10.49 -9.97
CA SER A 56 -20.46 10.51 -11.28
C SER A 56 -20.00 11.64 -12.20
N GLN A 57 -19.33 12.67 -11.66
CA GLN A 57 -18.78 13.79 -12.42
C GLN A 57 -17.35 13.52 -12.91
N GLN A 58 -16.74 12.41 -12.50
CA GLN A 58 -15.37 12.10 -12.92
C GLN A 58 -15.34 11.77 -14.43
N PRO A 59 -14.30 12.19 -15.18
CA PRO A 59 -14.24 11.99 -16.63
C PRO A 59 -14.31 10.52 -17.07
N TYR A 60 -13.77 9.63 -16.25
CA TYR A 60 -13.76 8.18 -16.48
C TYR A 60 -15.07 7.49 -16.06
N TRP A 61 -16.03 8.22 -15.49
CA TRP A 61 -17.30 7.61 -15.08
C TRP A 61 -18.10 7.16 -16.30
N GLY A 62 -18.42 5.87 -16.36
CA GLY A 62 -19.14 5.27 -17.49
C GLY A 62 -18.25 5.01 -18.72
N GLU A 63 -16.93 5.18 -18.60
CA GLU A 63 -15.99 4.78 -19.65
C GLU A 63 -16.10 3.26 -19.90
N GLN A 64 -16.13 2.90 -21.18
CA GLN A 64 -16.25 1.50 -21.58
C GLN A 64 -14.87 0.85 -21.59
N ILE A 65 -14.72 -0.22 -20.80
CA ILE A 65 -13.53 -1.06 -20.85
C ILE A 65 -13.76 -2.27 -21.76
N PRO A 66 -12.73 -2.78 -22.43
CA PRO A 66 -12.85 -4.00 -23.24
C PRO A 66 -13.32 -5.18 -22.39
N THR A 67 -14.30 -5.95 -22.89
CA THR A 67 -14.82 -7.15 -22.18
C THR A 67 -13.73 -8.15 -21.82
N ARG A 68 -12.69 -8.26 -22.66
CA ARG A 68 -11.55 -9.16 -22.42
C ARG A 68 -10.71 -8.75 -21.19
N TRP A 69 -10.61 -7.44 -20.90
CA TRP A 69 -9.95 -6.94 -19.69
C TRP A 69 -10.74 -7.38 -18.46
N PHE A 70 -12.05 -7.16 -18.47
CA PHE A 70 -12.93 -7.57 -17.38
C PHE A 70 -12.87 -9.07 -17.10
N LEU A 71 -12.88 -9.92 -18.14
CA LEU A 71 -12.79 -11.37 -17.98
C LEU A 71 -11.46 -11.81 -17.36
N LEU A 72 -10.34 -11.22 -17.81
CA LEU A 72 -9.02 -11.53 -17.25
C LEU A 72 -8.90 -11.00 -15.80
N GLU A 73 -9.37 -9.79 -15.54
CA GLU A 73 -9.44 -9.21 -14.19
C GLU A 73 -10.22 -10.12 -13.23
N GLN A 74 -11.38 -10.66 -13.65
CA GLN A 74 -12.14 -11.61 -12.83
C GLN A 74 -11.33 -12.88 -12.49
N GLN A 75 -10.51 -13.37 -13.41
CA GLN A 75 -9.64 -14.52 -13.13
C GLN A 75 -8.56 -14.15 -12.10
N LEU A 76 -7.97 -12.96 -12.21
CA LEU A 76 -7.01 -12.45 -11.22
C LEU A 76 -7.66 -12.27 -9.84
N MET A 77 -8.88 -11.75 -9.77
CA MET A 77 -9.64 -11.61 -8.53
C MET A 77 -9.90 -12.98 -7.88
N LYS A 78 -10.25 -14.01 -8.67
CA LYS A 78 -10.42 -15.37 -8.13
C LYS A 78 -9.13 -15.94 -7.54
N LEU A 79 -7.97 -15.67 -8.16
CA LEU A 79 -6.67 -16.07 -7.62
C LEU A 79 -6.37 -15.35 -6.31
N ARG A 80 -6.63 -14.04 -6.26
CA ARG A 80 -6.51 -13.24 -5.03
C ARG A 80 -7.39 -13.80 -3.90
N ASP A 81 -8.65 -14.11 -4.21
CA ASP A 81 -9.61 -14.65 -3.25
C ASP A 81 -9.21 -16.06 -2.78
N ALA A 82 -8.50 -16.82 -3.62
CA ALA A 82 -7.86 -18.09 -3.25
C ALA A 82 -6.56 -17.93 -2.44
N GLY A 83 -6.16 -16.70 -2.12
CA GLY A 83 -5.00 -16.38 -1.29
C GLY A 83 -3.70 -16.15 -2.04
N VAL A 84 -3.70 -16.15 -3.38
CA VAL A 84 -2.52 -15.85 -4.19
C VAL A 84 -2.20 -14.36 -4.08
N LYS A 85 -0.98 -14.04 -3.64
CA LYS A 85 -0.56 -12.65 -3.40
C LYS A 85 0.22 -12.04 -4.55
N VAL A 86 1.08 -12.84 -5.17
CA VAL A 86 1.95 -12.43 -6.26
C VAL A 86 1.87 -13.48 -7.35
N ILE A 87 1.86 -13.04 -8.60
CA ILE A 87 2.03 -13.90 -9.78
C ILE A 87 3.14 -13.36 -10.66
N SER A 88 3.73 -14.23 -11.48
CA SER A 88 4.66 -13.78 -12.51
C SER A 88 3.91 -13.24 -13.74
N HIS A 89 4.55 -12.36 -14.50
CA HIS A 89 4.05 -11.90 -15.80
C HIS A 89 3.85 -13.07 -16.77
N SER A 90 4.75 -14.06 -16.75
CA SER A 90 4.61 -15.28 -17.55
C SER A 90 3.36 -16.07 -17.21
N TYR A 91 3.01 -16.17 -15.92
CA TYR A 91 1.79 -16.85 -15.49
C TYR A 91 0.53 -16.10 -15.91
N LEU A 92 0.55 -14.76 -15.87
CA LEU A 92 -0.53 -13.93 -16.42
C LEU A 92 -0.72 -14.20 -17.92
N GLU A 93 0.35 -14.30 -18.70
CA GLU A 93 0.26 -14.61 -20.13
C GLU A 93 -0.35 -15.99 -20.37
N GLU A 94 0.03 -17.00 -19.58
CA GLU A 94 -0.58 -18.32 -19.64
C GLU A 94 -2.06 -18.29 -19.29
N LEU A 95 -2.45 -17.53 -18.27
CA LEU A 95 -3.83 -17.36 -17.86
C LEU A 95 -4.66 -16.72 -18.97
N ASN A 96 -4.13 -15.66 -19.58
CA ASN A 96 -4.72 -14.99 -20.73
C ASN A 96 -4.88 -15.94 -21.93
N LYS A 97 -3.86 -16.75 -22.25
CA LYS A 97 -3.91 -17.77 -23.33
C LYS A 97 -4.94 -18.88 -23.07
N LYS A 98 -5.23 -19.21 -21.81
CA LYS A 98 -6.27 -20.19 -21.43
C LYS A 98 -7.68 -19.59 -21.44
N GLY A 99 -7.80 -18.26 -21.46
CA GLY A 99 -9.06 -17.55 -21.50
C GLY A 99 -9.82 -17.73 -22.82
N THR A 100 -11.14 -17.60 -22.76
CA THR A 100 -12.01 -17.65 -23.95
C THR A 100 -11.86 -16.43 -24.84
N VAL A 101 -11.49 -15.28 -24.26
CA VAL A 101 -11.21 -14.03 -24.98
C VAL A 101 -9.88 -13.48 -24.49
N GLN A 102 -8.91 -13.39 -25.39
CA GLN A 102 -7.52 -13.09 -25.06
C GLN A 102 -7.15 -11.65 -25.42
N ILE A 103 -6.25 -11.08 -24.63
CA ILE A 103 -5.49 -9.88 -24.99
C ILE A 103 -4.33 -10.32 -25.88
N ASN A 104 -4.37 -9.98 -27.17
CA ASN A 104 -3.43 -10.51 -28.17
C ASN A 104 -2.21 -9.62 -28.40
N LYS A 105 -2.28 -8.35 -28.04
CA LYS A 105 -1.20 -7.37 -28.25
C LYS A 105 -0.50 -7.08 -26.94
N SER A 106 0.84 -7.10 -26.96
CA SER A 106 1.64 -6.75 -25.77
C SER A 106 1.30 -5.35 -25.25
N GLU A 107 1.17 -4.37 -26.15
CA GLU A 107 0.81 -2.99 -25.79
C GLU A 107 -0.55 -2.91 -25.09
N GLU A 108 -1.51 -3.76 -25.48
CA GLU A 108 -2.82 -3.82 -24.84
C GLU A 108 -2.73 -4.46 -23.44
N MET A 109 -1.85 -5.45 -23.25
CA MET A 109 -1.59 -6.03 -21.94
C MET A 109 -0.94 -5.01 -20.99
N ASP A 110 0.02 -4.23 -21.49
CA ASP A 110 0.63 -3.15 -20.72
C ASP A 110 -0.40 -2.11 -20.29
N LEU A 111 -1.32 -1.72 -21.18
CA LEU A 111 -2.41 -0.81 -20.87
C LEU A 111 -3.39 -1.40 -19.84
N PHE A 112 -3.73 -2.68 -19.96
CA PHE A 112 -4.55 -3.40 -18.99
C PHE A 112 -3.94 -3.40 -17.60
N LEU A 113 -2.65 -3.78 -17.49
CA LEU A 113 -1.94 -3.81 -16.21
C LEU A 113 -1.79 -2.41 -15.61
N LYS A 114 -1.51 -1.41 -16.45
CA LYS A 114 -1.47 0.00 -16.03
C LYS A 114 -2.82 0.45 -15.46
N TYR A 115 -3.92 0.13 -16.15
CA TYR A 115 -5.27 0.45 -15.68
C TYR A 115 -5.57 -0.19 -14.31
N LEU A 116 -5.25 -1.47 -14.13
CA LEU A 116 -5.46 -2.14 -12.84
C LEU A 116 -4.56 -1.57 -11.73
N HIS A 117 -3.36 -1.10 -12.08
CA HIS A 117 -2.46 -0.44 -11.14
C HIS A 117 -3.00 0.92 -10.69
N GLU A 118 -3.43 1.75 -11.65
CA GLU A 118 -3.95 3.11 -11.38
C GLU A 118 -5.27 3.10 -10.61
N THR A 119 -6.09 2.06 -10.79
CA THR A 119 -7.33 1.84 -10.01
C THR A 119 -7.07 1.20 -8.64
N GLY A 120 -5.84 0.77 -8.36
CA GLY A 120 -5.47 0.12 -7.10
C GLY A 120 -6.00 -1.31 -6.97
N THR A 121 -6.38 -1.96 -8.07
CA THR A 121 -6.79 -3.37 -8.07
C THR A 121 -5.59 -4.30 -7.88
N ILE A 122 -4.44 -3.95 -8.48
CA ILE A 122 -3.16 -4.66 -8.36
C ILE A 122 -2.01 -3.66 -8.16
N ILE A 123 -0.82 -4.13 -7.81
CA ILE A 123 0.42 -3.33 -7.92
C ILE A 123 1.31 -3.93 -9.01
N TYR A 124 1.66 -3.11 -10.00
CA TYR A 124 2.52 -3.48 -11.11
C TYR A 124 3.37 -2.29 -11.54
N PHE A 125 4.66 -2.53 -11.76
CA PHE A 125 5.58 -1.54 -12.30
C PHE A 125 6.22 -2.05 -13.58
N ASN A 126 6.00 -1.33 -14.67
CA ASN A 126 6.58 -1.67 -15.97
C ASN A 126 8.05 -1.22 -16.10
N ILE A 127 8.90 -1.65 -15.15
CA ILE A 127 10.34 -1.37 -15.12
C ILE A 127 11.12 -2.68 -15.00
N GLU A 128 12.30 -2.76 -15.59
CA GLU A 128 13.10 -4.00 -15.74
C GLU A 128 13.21 -4.82 -14.43
N VAL A 129 13.44 -4.14 -13.31
CA VAL A 129 13.63 -4.78 -11.99
C VAL A 129 12.36 -5.29 -11.30
N LEU A 130 11.17 -4.93 -11.79
CA LEU A 130 9.87 -5.24 -11.18
C LEU A 130 8.84 -5.84 -12.14
N ARG A 131 9.04 -5.73 -13.46
CA ARG A 131 8.09 -6.13 -14.51
C ARG A 131 7.67 -7.59 -14.40
N ASP A 132 8.54 -8.46 -13.91
CA ASP A 132 8.29 -9.89 -13.86
C ASP A 132 7.23 -10.30 -12.82
N ASN A 133 6.96 -9.47 -11.82
CA ASN A 133 6.09 -9.82 -10.70
C ASN A 133 4.94 -8.82 -10.54
N ILE A 134 3.75 -9.35 -10.28
CA ILE A 134 2.52 -8.58 -10.13
C ILE A 134 1.93 -8.91 -8.77
N ILE A 135 1.75 -7.90 -7.91
CA ILE A 135 1.07 -8.09 -6.62
C ILE A 135 -0.44 -7.98 -6.87
N LEU A 136 -1.15 -9.08 -6.66
CA LEU A 136 -2.62 -9.15 -6.80
C LEU A 136 -3.36 -8.57 -5.60
N ASP A 137 -2.71 -8.50 -4.45
CA ASP A 137 -3.31 -8.05 -3.19
C ASP A 137 -2.59 -6.82 -2.63
N PRO A 138 -3.06 -5.60 -2.96
CA PRO A 138 -2.50 -4.36 -2.41
C PRO A 138 -2.66 -4.25 -0.88
N ILE A 139 -3.66 -4.89 -0.27
CA ILE A 139 -3.83 -4.89 1.18
C ILE A 139 -2.71 -5.70 1.84
N TRP A 140 -2.34 -6.83 1.24
CA TRP A 140 -1.21 -7.63 1.69
C TRP A 140 0.13 -6.85 1.65
N LEU A 141 0.36 -6.02 0.62
CA LEU A 141 1.51 -5.09 0.59
C LEU A 141 1.45 -4.09 1.76
N ILE A 142 0.28 -3.54 2.05
CA ILE A 142 0.08 -2.63 3.17
C ILE A 142 0.36 -3.34 4.50
N ASP A 143 0.01 -4.62 4.64
CA ASP A 143 0.29 -5.38 5.85
C ASP A 143 1.79 -5.66 6.04
N ALA A 144 2.53 -5.92 4.96
CA ALA A 144 3.99 -5.97 5.00
C ALA A 144 4.59 -4.64 5.49
N LEU A 145 4.06 -3.52 4.98
CA LEU A 145 4.45 -2.17 5.40
C LEU A 145 4.11 -1.90 6.86
N LYS A 146 2.90 -2.27 7.30
CA LYS A 146 2.48 -2.13 8.70
C LYS A 146 3.41 -2.89 9.63
N LEU A 147 3.87 -4.08 9.26
CA LEU A 147 4.83 -4.82 10.08
C LEU A 147 6.20 -4.15 10.13
N LEU A 148 6.60 -3.45 9.07
CA LEU A 148 7.84 -2.69 9.03
C LEU A 148 7.77 -1.45 9.93
N ILE A 149 6.69 -0.68 9.82
CA ILE A 149 6.50 0.60 10.54
C ILE A 149 6.05 0.37 11.99
N ASN A 150 5.11 -0.56 12.20
CA ASN A 150 4.65 -0.99 13.52
C ASN A 150 5.42 -2.21 14.00
N ALA A 151 6.64 -2.43 13.51
CA ALA A 151 7.56 -3.23 14.26
C ALA A 151 7.59 -2.59 15.66
N HIS A 152 6.93 -3.24 16.60
CA HIS A 152 6.98 -2.91 18.01
C HIS A 152 7.85 -4.02 18.59
N PRO A 153 8.64 -3.75 19.64
CA PRO A 153 9.51 -4.75 20.26
C PRO A 153 8.71 -5.84 21.00
N ASN A 154 7.83 -6.54 20.31
CA ASN A 154 7.31 -7.85 20.70
C ASN A 154 8.08 -8.93 19.93
N LEU A 155 9.38 -8.69 19.67
CA LEU A 155 10.40 -9.67 20.05
C LEU A 155 10.04 -10.07 21.48
N PRO A 156 9.83 -11.36 21.76
CA PRO A 156 9.05 -11.83 22.91
C PRO A 156 9.24 -10.95 24.15
N GLU A 157 8.18 -10.25 24.55
CA GLU A 157 8.03 -9.62 25.88
C GLU A 157 7.97 -10.71 26.99
N SER A 158 8.53 -11.89 26.77
CA SER A 158 9.01 -12.78 27.81
C SER A 158 10.53 -12.57 27.89
N THR A 159 11.00 -11.44 28.41
CA THR A 159 11.77 -11.47 29.67
C THR A 159 11.85 -10.09 30.34
N ALA A 160 10.87 -9.20 30.16
CA ALA A 160 10.88 -7.91 30.88
C ALA A 160 10.67 -8.04 32.41
N GLU A 161 10.29 -9.22 32.92
CA GLU A 161 10.25 -9.51 34.36
C GLU A 161 11.35 -10.49 34.81
N ASN A 162 12.20 -10.96 33.90
CA ASN A 162 13.36 -11.80 34.20
C ASN A 162 14.58 -11.24 33.44
N GLU A 163 15.10 -10.09 33.88
CA GLU A 163 16.39 -9.50 33.43
C GLU A 163 17.62 -10.38 33.74
N SER A 164 17.45 -11.68 33.93
CA SER A 164 18.50 -12.58 34.38
C SER A 164 18.23 -14.00 33.94
N GLN A 165 18.13 -14.27 32.63
CA GLN A 165 18.67 -15.50 32.01
C GLN A 165 18.45 -15.52 30.49
N SER A 166 19.55 -15.78 29.77
CA SER A 166 19.70 -16.02 28.33
C SER A 166 19.32 -14.90 27.36
N ASP A 167 20.07 -13.79 27.40
CA ASP A 167 20.28 -13.00 26.19
C ASP A 167 21.29 -13.70 25.27
N SER A 168 20.79 -14.37 24.22
CA SER A 168 21.68 -14.78 23.13
C SER A 168 22.32 -13.52 22.52
N PRO A 169 23.62 -13.54 22.14
CA PRO A 169 24.24 -12.44 21.41
C PRO A 169 23.43 -12.01 20.17
N ALA A 170 22.71 -12.94 19.55
CA ALA A 170 21.84 -12.69 18.41
C ALA A 170 20.64 -11.78 18.76
N ASP A 171 19.98 -12.00 19.91
CA ASP A 171 18.83 -11.21 20.33
C ASP A 171 19.24 -9.78 20.68
N SER A 172 20.42 -9.63 21.31
CA SER A 172 21.02 -8.33 21.58
C SER A 172 21.34 -7.55 20.30
N ALA A 173 21.87 -8.22 19.28
CA ALA A 173 22.19 -7.61 17.99
C ALA A 173 20.93 -7.11 17.25
N ILE A 174 19.86 -7.92 17.19
CA ILE A 174 18.60 -7.52 16.56
C ILE A 174 17.94 -6.34 17.31
N ARG A 175 17.99 -6.34 18.65
CA ARG A 175 17.53 -5.19 19.45
C ARG A 175 18.30 -3.90 19.13
N GLN A 176 19.59 -4.00 18.83
CA GLN A 176 20.36 -2.83 18.42
C GLN A 176 19.94 -2.31 17.04
N LYS A 177 19.75 -3.20 16.05
CA LYS A 177 19.21 -2.82 14.73
C LYS A 177 17.83 -2.17 14.84
N TRP A 178 17.01 -2.65 15.77
CA TRP A 178 15.70 -2.07 16.07
C TRP A 178 15.80 -0.62 16.57
N ARG A 179 16.71 -0.34 17.51
CA ARG A 179 16.96 1.03 17.99
C ARG A 179 17.43 1.94 16.85
N ASP A 180 18.31 1.46 15.97
CA ASP A 180 18.76 2.23 14.81
C ASP A 180 17.61 2.55 13.84
N PHE A 181 16.67 1.62 13.64
CA PHE A 181 15.46 1.89 12.86
C PHE A 181 14.54 2.93 13.52
N LYS A 182 14.23 2.74 14.81
CA LYS A 182 13.31 3.62 15.55
C LYS A 182 13.86 5.04 15.69
N ASP A 183 15.13 5.17 16.07
CA ASP A 183 15.71 6.46 16.47
C ASP A 183 16.33 7.19 15.28
N LYS A 184 16.78 6.46 14.24
CA LYS A 184 17.50 7.03 13.08
C LYS A 184 16.84 6.75 11.74
N GLY A 185 15.78 5.94 11.69
CA GLY A 185 15.13 5.53 10.43
C GLY A 185 15.96 4.55 9.59
N ILE A 186 16.95 3.88 10.19
CA ILE A 186 17.85 2.97 9.46
C ILE A 186 17.26 1.57 9.43
N LEU A 187 16.72 1.17 8.28
CA LEU A 187 16.23 -0.19 8.06
C LEU A 187 17.37 -1.10 7.61
N SER A 188 17.76 -2.05 8.45
CA SER A 188 18.79 -3.02 8.11
C SER A 188 18.20 -4.30 7.50
N PRO A 189 18.89 -4.99 6.59
CA PRO A 189 18.42 -6.26 6.03
C PRO A 189 18.13 -7.31 7.11
N GLU A 190 18.96 -7.36 8.16
CA GLU A 190 18.79 -8.31 9.27
C GLU A 190 17.51 -8.03 10.07
N LEU A 191 17.12 -6.76 10.18
CA LEU A 191 15.85 -6.40 10.82
C LEU A 191 14.66 -6.82 9.94
N VAL A 192 14.75 -6.65 8.62
CA VAL A 192 13.70 -7.15 7.69
C VAL A 192 13.55 -8.66 7.83
N ASP A 193 14.65 -9.40 7.88
CA ASP A 193 14.63 -10.86 8.05
C ASP A 193 14.04 -11.29 9.39
N ALA A 194 14.31 -10.54 10.46
CA ALA A 194 13.73 -10.78 11.78
C ALA A 194 12.22 -10.45 11.84
N LEU A 195 11.74 -9.51 11.02
CA LEU A 195 10.32 -9.13 10.96
C LEU A 195 9.52 -10.04 10.03
N TRP A 196 10.07 -10.36 8.87
CA TRP A 196 9.45 -11.19 7.84
C TRP A 196 10.03 -12.61 7.85
N THR A 197 10.09 -13.22 9.04
CA THR A 197 10.56 -14.60 9.19
C THR A 197 9.73 -15.57 8.36
N LYS A 198 10.38 -16.61 7.81
CA LYS A 198 9.69 -17.64 7.02
C LYS A 198 8.62 -18.39 7.82
N GLU A 199 8.83 -18.54 9.13
CA GLU A 199 7.93 -19.26 10.03
C GLU A 199 6.61 -18.50 10.25
N LYS A 200 6.69 -17.18 10.50
CA LYS A 200 5.50 -16.36 10.79
C LYS A 200 4.89 -15.77 9.51
N HIS A 201 5.73 -15.46 8.53
CA HIS A 201 5.37 -14.71 7.33
C HIS A 201 6.03 -15.27 6.06
N PRO A 202 5.75 -16.53 5.68
CA PRO A 202 6.40 -17.18 4.54
C PRO A 202 6.25 -16.40 3.24
N GLN A 203 5.07 -15.80 3.00
CA GLN A 203 4.82 -15.03 1.78
C GLN A 203 5.62 -13.72 1.73
N PHE A 204 5.85 -13.04 2.86
CA PHE A 204 6.70 -11.85 2.90
C PHE A 204 8.17 -12.23 2.72
N HIS A 205 8.59 -13.30 3.39
CA HIS A 205 9.94 -13.85 3.27
C HIS A 205 10.27 -14.19 1.80
N ASP A 206 9.40 -14.95 1.15
CA ASP A 206 9.64 -15.45 -0.21
C ASP A 206 9.57 -14.34 -1.28
N ASN A 207 8.89 -13.22 -0.97
CA ASN A 207 8.76 -12.06 -1.87
C ASN A 207 9.52 -10.82 -1.38
N LYS A 208 10.44 -10.98 -0.41
CA LYS A 208 11.11 -9.87 0.30
C LYS A 208 11.73 -8.85 -0.64
N ASP A 209 12.53 -9.30 -1.60
CA ASP A 209 13.25 -8.40 -2.51
C ASP A 209 12.29 -7.62 -3.41
N HIS A 210 11.21 -8.26 -3.88
CA HIS A 210 10.18 -7.60 -4.68
C HIS A 210 9.43 -6.55 -3.84
N LEU A 211 9.04 -6.90 -2.61
CA LEU A 211 8.36 -5.98 -1.69
C LEU A 211 9.21 -4.75 -1.37
N LEU A 212 10.49 -4.93 -1.04
CA LEU A 212 11.39 -3.81 -0.75
C LEU A 212 11.56 -2.89 -1.96
N ARG A 213 11.73 -3.45 -3.16
CA ARG A 213 11.81 -2.64 -4.40
C ARG A 213 10.52 -1.89 -4.70
N VAL A 214 9.36 -2.51 -4.44
CA VAL A 214 8.05 -1.83 -4.55
C VAL A 214 7.95 -0.68 -3.53
N MET A 215 8.40 -0.89 -2.29
CA MET A 215 8.45 0.17 -1.28
C MET A 215 9.41 1.31 -1.66
N GLU A 216 10.53 1.00 -2.31
CA GLU A 216 11.43 2.00 -2.90
C GLU A 216 10.72 2.83 -3.98
N GLN A 217 9.97 2.19 -4.89
CA GLN A 217 9.21 2.91 -5.93
C GLN A 217 8.12 3.82 -5.34
N PHE A 218 7.50 3.41 -4.23
CA PHE A 218 6.55 4.24 -3.49
C PHE A 218 7.23 5.32 -2.62
N ASN A 219 8.56 5.43 -2.64
CA ASN A 219 9.35 6.37 -1.82
C ASN A 219 9.11 6.20 -0.31
N ILE A 220 8.77 4.98 0.12
CA ILE A 220 8.59 4.63 1.53
C ILE A 220 9.95 4.40 2.18
N ILE A 221 10.83 3.67 1.48
CA ILE A 221 12.20 3.43 1.86
C ILE A 221 13.14 3.94 0.76
N ALA A 222 14.38 4.22 1.13
CA ALA A 222 15.40 4.63 0.17
C ALA A 222 16.75 4.02 0.55
N LYS A 223 17.58 3.78 -0.46
CA LYS A 223 18.96 3.38 -0.23
C LYS A 223 19.76 4.57 0.31
N PRO A 224 20.70 4.35 1.24
CA PRO A 224 21.63 5.39 1.67
C PRO A 224 22.34 5.97 0.45
N ARG A 225 22.51 7.30 0.40
CA ARG A 225 23.38 7.92 -0.61
C ARG A 225 24.80 7.46 -0.34
N SER A 226 25.32 6.57 -1.17
CA SER A 226 26.74 6.26 -1.18
C SER A 226 27.46 7.41 -1.88
N PHE A 227 28.02 8.33 -1.11
CA PHE A 227 29.03 9.23 -1.65
C PHE A 227 30.28 8.39 -1.91
N SER A 228 30.64 8.23 -3.18
CA SER A 228 32.02 7.83 -3.49
C SER A 228 32.93 8.95 -3.00
N GLU A 229 34.15 8.64 -2.55
CA GLU A 229 35.16 9.65 -2.13
C GLU A 229 35.48 10.68 -3.23
N ASN A 230 34.96 10.49 -4.45
CA ASN A 230 35.13 11.36 -5.61
C ASN A 230 33.88 12.17 -6.00
N GLY A 231 32.79 12.16 -5.21
CA GLY A 231 31.66 13.08 -5.42
C GLY A 231 30.77 12.79 -6.64
N GLU A 232 30.88 11.62 -7.27
CA GLU A 232 29.97 11.19 -8.33
C GLU A 232 28.94 10.19 -7.78
N ASN A 233 27.65 10.43 -8.09
CA ASN A 233 26.54 9.53 -7.78
C ASN A 233 26.66 8.25 -8.63
N LYS A 234 26.57 7.08 -7.99
CA LYS A 234 26.27 5.82 -8.67
C LYS A 234 24.77 5.69 -8.95
#